data_AF-A0A1U8C6U9-F1
#
_entry.id   AF-A0A1U8C6U9-F1
#
_cell.length_a   1.000
_cell.length_b   1.000
_cell.length_c   1.000
_cell.angle_alpha   90.00
_cell.angle_beta   90.00
_cell.angle_gamma   90.00
#
_symmetry.space_group_name_H-M   'P 1'
#
loop_
_entity.id
_entity.type
_entity.pdbx_description
1 polymer ?
#
loop_
_entity_poly.entity_id
_entity_poly.type
_entity_poly.pdbx_seq_one_letter_code
_entity_poly.pdbx_strand_id
1 'polypeptide(L)'
;MTINLQDADPQWAHCSLVPPFPHPFHHRVLEVSRKRTALKTGGVCRSWVGAWLYSPASPAAVAGTFSTNMALAQELYSFPASKLDSFVTQWLQPTREWKEEVLETVRTVEEFLRQENFHGERGLPRDVRVLKVVKVGSFGNGTVLRSTTDVELVAFLSCFHSFQEEAKHHHTVLRLIQKKMFYCQDLLDLGLDNLGVTEGFPSGLIFTLRTRETWEPITVTIIPAFRALGPSCLTSQLPPEVYVNLIQANGYPGNFSPSFSELQRNFMKHRPTKLKSFLRLVKHWYQQVRGLPG
;
A
#
# COMPACT_ATOMS: atom_id res chain seq x y z
N MET A 1 18.63 -48.71 -3.49
CA MET A 1 17.56 -49.51 -2.88
C MET A 1 16.27 -48.79 -3.22
N THR A 2 15.59 -49.28 -4.25
CA THR A 2 14.38 -48.71 -4.83
C THR A 2 13.20 -49.20 -4.02
N ILE A 3 12.31 -48.30 -3.59
CA ILE A 3 11.03 -48.71 -3.01
C ILE A 3 9.94 -48.02 -3.83
N ASN A 4 9.34 -48.80 -4.72
CA ASN A 4 8.03 -48.58 -5.29
C ASN A 4 7.00 -49.07 -4.29
N LEU A 5 5.99 -48.25 -3.99
CA LEU A 5 4.72 -48.70 -3.43
C LEU A 5 3.62 -47.96 -4.20
N GLN A 6 3.17 -48.60 -5.28
CA GLN A 6 1.79 -48.56 -5.69
C GLN A 6 1.00 -49.38 -4.67
N ASP A 7 0.11 -48.73 -3.94
CA ASP A 7 -1.23 -49.25 -3.67
C ASP A 7 -2.14 -48.09 -3.27
N ALA A 8 -3.36 -48.17 -3.77
CA ALA A 8 -4.33 -47.09 -3.91
C ALA A 8 -5.20 -46.92 -2.66
N ASP A 9 -5.70 -45.70 -2.45
CA ASP A 9 -7.12 -45.47 -2.16
C ASP A 9 -7.56 -44.08 -2.70
N PRO A 10 -8.47 -44.00 -3.69
CA PRO A 10 -8.94 -42.74 -4.27
C PRO A 10 -10.36 -42.42 -3.76
N GLN A 11 -10.49 -41.62 -2.72
CA GLN A 11 -11.70 -40.85 -2.48
C GLN A 11 -11.45 -39.42 -2.93
N TRP A 12 -12.02 -39.00 -4.05
CA TRP A 12 -12.43 -37.63 -4.48
C TRP A 12 -12.60 -37.63 -6.01
N ALA A 13 -13.36 -38.59 -6.54
CA ALA A 13 -13.83 -38.56 -7.91
C ALA A 13 -15.23 -39.17 -7.95
N HIS A 14 -16.26 -38.32 -7.90
CA HIS A 14 -17.53 -38.49 -8.62
C HIS A 14 -18.49 -37.36 -8.21
N CYS A 15 -18.74 -36.45 -9.16
CA CYS A 15 -19.99 -35.73 -9.43
C CYS A 15 -19.66 -34.45 -10.21
N SER A 16 -20.24 -34.09 -11.35
CA SER A 16 -21.03 -34.76 -12.38
C SER A 16 -20.99 -33.80 -13.57
N LEU A 17 -20.85 -34.36 -14.76
CA LEU A 17 -20.96 -33.67 -16.06
C LEU A 17 -22.39 -33.18 -16.32
N VAL A 18 -22.52 -32.29 -17.33
CA VAL A 18 -23.62 -32.10 -18.32
C VAL A 18 -24.05 -30.61 -18.45
N PRO A 19 -24.34 -30.03 -19.64
CA PRO A 19 -23.86 -30.25 -21.02
C PRO A 19 -23.51 -28.91 -21.77
N PRO A 20 -23.17 -28.94 -23.08
CA PRO A 20 -22.95 -27.73 -23.90
C PRO A 20 -24.06 -27.40 -24.95
N PHE A 21 -24.14 -26.11 -25.33
CA PHE A 21 -24.81 -25.44 -26.51
C PHE A 21 -26.32 -25.09 -26.45
N PRO A 22 -26.90 -24.15 -27.28
CA PRO A 22 -26.38 -23.19 -28.31
C PRO A 22 -26.94 -21.71 -28.29
N HIS A 23 -26.43 -20.86 -29.22
CA HIS A 23 -26.70 -19.43 -29.65
C HIS A 23 -28.18 -18.96 -29.95
N PRO A 24 -28.54 -17.72 -30.47
CA PRO A 24 -27.84 -16.43 -30.79
C PRO A 24 -28.63 -15.07 -30.55
N PHE A 25 -28.01 -13.90 -30.90
CA PHE A 25 -28.53 -12.50 -31.17
C PHE A 25 -29.15 -11.68 -30.00
N HIS A 26 -28.87 -10.39 -29.76
CA HIS A 26 -28.71 -9.22 -30.64
C HIS A 26 -27.69 -8.19 -30.09
N HIS A 27 -26.79 -7.70 -30.96
CA HIS A 27 -25.99 -6.50 -30.73
C HIS A 27 -26.85 -5.26 -31.08
N ARG A 28 -27.11 -4.39 -30.10
CA ARG A 28 -27.42 -2.97 -30.35
C ARG A 28 -26.15 -2.18 -30.13
N VAL A 29 -25.56 -1.71 -31.22
CA VAL A 29 -24.47 -0.73 -31.22
C VAL A 29 -25.10 0.62 -30.86
N LEU A 30 -24.74 1.18 -29.70
CA LEU A 30 -24.91 2.60 -29.43
C LEU A 30 -23.62 3.30 -29.86
N GLU A 31 -23.66 3.92 -31.03
CA GLU A 31 -22.66 4.90 -31.45
C GLU A 31 -22.68 6.09 -30.50
N VAL A 32 -21.63 6.26 -29.70
CA VAL A 32 -21.34 7.53 -29.04
C VAL A 32 -20.32 8.29 -29.89
N SER A 33 -20.79 9.43 -30.38
CA SER A 33 -20.11 10.34 -31.31
C SER A 33 -18.71 10.74 -30.82
N ARG A 34 -17.72 10.44 -31.67
CA ARG A 34 -16.29 10.65 -31.46
C ARG A 34 -15.93 12.11 -31.76
N LYS A 35 -16.04 13.02 -30.79
CA LYS A 35 -15.34 14.32 -30.88
C LYS A 35 -13.85 14.09 -30.63
N ARG A 36 -13.07 14.12 -31.71
CA ARG A 36 -11.60 14.15 -31.70
C ARG A 36 -11.13 15.47 -31.10
N THR A 37 -10.41 15.42 -29.98
CA THR A 37 -9.46 16.45 -29.57
C THR A 37 -8.10 15.81 -29.38
N ALA A 38 -7.08 16.50 -29.89
CA ALA A 38 -5.79 15.97 -30.25
C ALA A 38 -4.98 15.41 -29.07
N LEU A 39 -4.42 14.22 -29.29
CA LEU A 39 -3.45 13.55 -28.42
C LEU A 39 -2.11 14.31 -28.52
N LYS A 40 -1.76 15.10 -27.52
CA LYS A 40 -0.36 15.53 -27.30
C LYS A 40 0.37 14.40 -26.56
N THR A 41 1.13 13.64 -27.34
CA THR A 41 2.37 12.94 -27.04
C THR A 41 2.84 12.89 -25.58
N GLY A 42 2.99 11.67 -25.05
CA GLY A 42 4.19 11.30 -24.29
C GLY A 42 4.12 11.34 -22.76
N GLY A 43 3.10 10.75 -22.14
CA GLY A 43 3.13 10.41 -20.71
C GLY A 43 3.10 8.90 -20.52
N VAL A 44 4.24 8.28 -20.19
CA VAL A 44 4.31 6.86 -19.84
C VAL A 44 3.38 6.58 -18.67
N CYS A 45 2.41 5.68 -18.87
CA CYS A 45 1.47 5.21 -17.85
C CYS A 45 2.23 4.66 -16.63
N ARG A 46 2.18 5.36 -15.50
CA ARG A 46 2.58 4.82 -14.19
C ARG A 46 1.43 3.98 -13.65
N SER A 47 1.32 2.77 -14.16
CA SER A 47 0.46 1.72 -13.60
C SER A 47 0.89 1.42 -12.16
N TRP A 48 -0.09 1.26 -11.27
CA TRP A 48 0.10 0.91 -9.84
C TRP A 48 0.85 -0.41 -9.60
N VAL A 49 1.13 -1.19 -10.64
CA VAL A 49 2.10 -2.31 -10.54
C VAL A 49 3.48 -1.80 -10.10
N GLY A 50 3.83 -0.54 -10.42
CA GLY A 50 5.06 0.12 -9.96
C GLY A 50 4.95 0.88 -8.63
N ALA A 51 3.75 1.05 -8.07
CA ALA A 51 3.54 1.74 -6.79
C ALA A 51 4.04 0.91 -5.58
N TRP A 52 4.11 -0.42 -5.73
CA TRP A 52 4.74 -1.32 -4.75
C TRP A 52 6.24 -1.10 -4.55
N LEU A 53 6.87 -0.43 -5.51
CA LEU A 53 8.30 -0.16 -5.55
C LEU A 53 8.62 1.34 -5.35
N TYR A 54 7.60 2.16 -5.08
CA TYR A 54 7.73 3.61 -5.04
C TYR A 54 7.17 4.17 -3.73
N SER A 55 8.05 4.69 -2.89
CA SER A 55 7.75 5.59 -1.79
C SER A 55 8.52 6.89 -2.07
N PRO A 56 7.88 8.07 -2.12
CA PRO A 56 8.59 9.32 -2.34
C PRO A 56 9.37 9.69 -1.07
N ALA A 57 10.70 9.54 -1.11
CA ALA A 57 11.59 9.96 -0.03
C ALA A 57 11.65 11.50 0.09
N SER A 58 11.68 12.00 1.33
CA SER A 58 11.92 13.42 1.65
C SER A 58 13.41 13.77 1.54
N PRO A 59 13.82 14.97 1.07
CA PRO A 59 15.24 15.32 0.83
C PRO A 59 16.13 15.48 2.08
N ALA A 60 15.59 15.37 3.30
CA ALA A 60 16.31 15.81 4.51
C ALA A 60 17.29 14.76 5.11
N ALA A 61 17.25 13.49 4.70
CA ALA A 61 18.06 12.41 5.31
C ALA A 61 19.30 11.97 4.47
N VAL A 62 19.74 12.82 3.52
CA VAL A 62 20.52 12.39 2.34
C VAL A 62 22.02 12.18 2.57
N ALA A 63 22.64 12.72 3.63
CA ALA A 63 24.11 12.69 3.71
C ALA A 63 24.72 11.36 4.24
N GLY A 64 24.07 10.68 5.19
CA GLY A 64 24.62 9.46 5.83
C GLY A 64 24.24 8.15 5.13
N THR A 65 23.03 8.10 4.55
CA THR A 65 22.41 6.87 4.01
C THR A 65 22.84 6.56 2.58
N PHE A 66 23.38 7.54 1.85
CA PHE A 66 23.77 7.36 0.44
C PHE A 66 25.06 6.53 0.30
N SER A 67 26.01 6.66 1.23
CA SER A 67 27.29 5.94 1.18
C SER A 67 27.13 4.43 1.43
N THR A 68 26.29 4.06 2.41
CA THR A 68 26.00 2.66 2.75
C THR A 68 25.16 1.95 1.69
N ASN A 69 24.19 2.64 1.08
CA ASN A 69 23.35 2.06 0.02
C ASN A 69 24.13 1.81 -1.29
N MET A 70 25.09 2.68 -1.63
CA MET A 70 25.97 2.47 -2.80
C MET A 70 26.93 1.29 -2.58
N ALA A 71 27.43 1.10 -1.36
CA ALA A 71 28.26 -0.06 -1.00
C ALA A 71 27.48 -1.38 -1.14
N LEU A 72 26.25 -1.44 -0.62
CA LEU A 72 25.38 -2.62 -0.75
C LEU A 72 24.95 -2.92 -2.20
N ALA A 73 24.96 -1.91 -3.08
CA ALA A 73 24.65 -2.07 -4.51
C ALA A 73 25.75 -2.77 -5.30
N GLN A 74 26.99 -2.41 -5.02
CA GLN A 74 28.13 -3.10 -5.60
C GLN A 74 28.25 -4.54 -5.03
N GLU A 75 27.83 -4.74 -3.78
CA GLU A 75 27.77 -6.06 -3.15
C GLU A 75 26.71 -6.98 -3.78
N LEU A 76 25.50 -6.51 -4.09
CA LEU A 76 24.48 -7.39 -4.69
C LEU A 76 24.95 -7.97 -6.04
N TYR A 77 25.50 -7.15 -6.93
CA TYR A 77 25.93 -7.60 -8.26
C TYR A 77 27.19 -8.48 -8.22
N SER A 78 28.01 -8.36 -7.19
CA SER A 78 29.20 -9.20 -6.97
C SER A 78 28.90 -10.44 -6.12
N PHE A 79 27.71 -10.54 -5.52
CA PHE A 79 27.32 -11.67 -4.67
C PHE A 79 27.05 -12.94 -5.50
N PRO A 80 27.64 -14.09 -5.16
CA PRO A 80 27.34 -15.35 -5.84
C PRO A 80 25.86 -15.74 -5.71
N ALA A 81 25.27 -16.25 -6.80
CA ALA A 81 23.87 -16.66 -6.83
C ALA A 81 23.51 -17.68 -5.73
N SER A 82 24.44 -18.59 -5.40
CA SER A 82 24.28 -19.59 -4.35
C SER A 82 24.21 -19.03 -2.93
N LYS A 83 24.60 -17.75 -2.72
CA LYS A 83 24.63 -17.08 -1.41
C LYS A 83 23.56 -16.00 -1.26
N LEU A 84 22.64 -15.87 -2.22
CA LEU A 84 21.59 -14.84 -2.18
C LEU A 84 20.67 -14.98 -0.96
N ASP A 85 20.44 -16.20 -0.47
CA ASP A 85 19.66 -16.42 0.75
C ASP A 85 20.34 -15.85 2.01
N SER A 86 21.66 -16.03 2.10
CA SER A 86 22.48 -15.43 3.15
C SER A 86 22.47 -13.91 3.04
N PHE A 87 22.56 -13.38 1.81
CA PHE A 87 22.49 -11.94 1.57
C PHE A 87 21.17 -11.34 2.08
N VAL A 88 20.04 -11.95 1.73
CA VAL A 88 18.71 -11.50 2.20
C VAL A 88 18.64 -11.52 3.73
N THR A 89 19.13 -12.57 4.37
CA THR A 89 19.02 -12.75 5.82
C THR A 89 19.91 -11.79 6.60
N GLN A 90 21.13 -11.53 6.12
CA GLN A 90 22.11 -10.72 6.83
C GLN A 90 21.97 -9.22 6.56
N TRP A 91 21.59 -8.85 5.34
CA TRP A 91 21.64 -7.46 4.88
C TRP A 91 20.25 -6.86 4.63
N LEU A 92 19.29 -7.64 4.14
CA LEU A 92 17.98 -7.11 3.74
C LEU A 92 16.90 -7.24 4.81
N GLN A 93 16.94 -8.26 5.66
CA GLN A 93 15.93 -8.42 6.71
C GLN A 93 16.19 -7.41 7.85
N PRO A 94 15.18 -6.65 8.28
CA PRO A 94 15.30 -5.83 9.48
C PRO A 94 15.37 -6.74 10.72
N THR A 95 16.03 -6.24 11.75
CA THR A 95 16.03 -6.89 13.07
C THR A 95 14.62 -6.88 13.65
N ARG A 96 14.35 -7.82 14.56
CA ARG A 96 13.03 -7.95 15.17
C ARG A 96 12.74 -6.74 16.07
N GLU A 97 13.75 -6.32 16.81
CA GLU A 97 13.73 -5.23 17.77
C GLU A 97 13.38 -3.92 17.08
N TRP A 98 14.11 -3.58 16.00
CA TRP A 98 13.81 -2.40 15.17
C TRP A 98 12.37 -2.41 14.66
N LYS A 99 11.92 -3.55 14.13
CA LYS A 99 10.55 -3.65 13.59
C LYS A 99 9.51 -3.47 14.69
N GLU A 100 9.71 -4.02 15.87
CA GLU A 100 8.80 -3.88 17.01
C GLU A 100 8.73 -2.42 17.46
N GLU A 101 9.88 -1.76 17.53
CA GLU A 101 9.99 -0.34 17.88
C GLU A 101 9.25 0.57 16.90
N VAL A 102 9.46 0.40 15.59
CA VAL A 102 8.73 1.15 14.56
C VAL A 102 7.22 0.91 14.66
N LEU A 103 6.80 -0.33 14.92
CA LEU A 103 5.37 -0.67 15.04
C LEU A 103 4.74 -0.07 16.30
N GLU A 104 5.49 0.15 17.37
CA GLU A 104 5.04 0.85 18.56
C GLU A 104 4.81 2.34 18.28
N THR A 105 5.75 3.02 17.63
CA THR A 105 5.58 4.42 17.21
C THR A 105 4.36 4.58 16.30
N VAL A 106 4.18 3.66 15.35
CA VAL A 106 3.02 3.65 14.44
C VAL A 106 1.72 3.37 15.19
N ARG A 107 1.74 2.58 16.28
CA ARG A 107 0.54 2.34 17.10
C ARG A 107 0.01 3.65 17.68
N THR A 108 0.87 4.56 18.14
CA THR A 108 0.45 5.90 18.61
C THR A 108 -0.31 6.66 17.52
N VAL A 109 0.16 6.58 16.27
CA VAL A 109 -0.55 7.20 15.13
C VAL A 109 -1.90 6.53 14.86
N GLU A 110 -1.96 5.20 14.91
CA GLU A 110 -3.21 4.45 14.75
C GLU A 110 -4.24 4.80 15.86
N GLU A 111 -3.77 4.99 17.10
CA GLU A 111 -4.59 5.36 18.24
C GLU A 111 -5.11 6.80 18.13
N PHE A 112 -4.23 7.76 17.80
CA PHE A 112 -4.62 9.13 17.47
C PHE A 112 -5.73 9.15 16.42
N LEU A 113 -5.54 8.47 15.29
CA LEU A 113 -6.53 8.45 14.22
C LEU A 113 -7.88 7.87 14.66
N ARG A 114 -7.90 6.88 15.56
CA ARG A 114 -9.14 6.23 16.03
C ARG A 114 -9.87 7.02 17.11
N GLN A 115 -9.14 7.69 17.99
CA GLN A 115 -9.70 8.41 19.13
C GLN A 115 -10.11 9.84 18.79
N GLU A 116 -9.43 10.46 17.81
CA GLU A 116 -9.69 11.84 17.44
C GLU A 116 -11.06 12.01 16.75
N ASN A 117 -11.84 12.96 17.26
CA ASN A 117 -13.08 13.40 16.61
C ASN A 117 -12.76 14.55 15.67
N PHE A 118 -12.74 14.25 14.37
CA PHE A 118 -12.46 15.24 13.34
C PHE A 118 -13.73 16.04 13.06
N HIS A 119 -13.80 17.29 13.53
CA HIS A 119 -14.93 18.16 13.22
C HIS A 119 -14.86 18.60 11.76
N GLY A 120 -15.83 18.16 10.95
CA GLY A 120 -15.87 18.46 9.54
C GLY A 120 -16.05 19.95 9.25
N GLU A 121 -15.28 20.47 8.30
CA GLU A 121 -15.45 21.80 7.73
C GLU A 121 -15.98 21.66 6.29
N ARG A 122 -16.77 22.65 5.80
CA ARG A 122 -17.16 22.82 4.38
C ARG A 122 -17.69 21.55 3.69
N GLY A 123 -18.97 21.23 3.91
CA GLY A 123 -19.68 20.18 3.17
C GLY A 123 -19.36 18.75 3.62
N LEU A 124 -18.53 18.58 4.64
CA LEU A 124 -18.37 17.32 5.37
C LEU A 124 -19.39 17.23 6.51
N PRO A 125 -19.76 16.01 6.95
CA PRO A 125 -20.53 15.81 8.19
C PRO A 125 -19.85 16.46 9.38
N ARG A 126 -20.64 16.90 10.37
CA ARG A 126 -20.13 17.58 11.58
C ARG A 126 -19.09 16.74 12.32
N ASP A 127 -19.28 15.43 12.37
CA ASP A 127 -18.38 14.49 13.01
C ASP A 127 -17.85 13.49 11.98
N VAL A 128 -16.58 13.62 11.66
CA VAL A 128 -15.83 12.70 10.81
C VAL A 128 -15.03 11.77 11.72
N ARG A 129 -15.21 10.45 11.54
CA ARG A 129 -14.50 9.43 12.32
C ARG A 129 -13.70 8.53 11.41
N VAL A 130 -12.57 8.04 11.90
CA VAL A 130 -11.82 6.97 11.24
C VAL A 130 -12.45 5.64 11.61
N LEU A 131 -13.07 5.00 10.63
CA LEU A 131 -13.73 3.69 10.77
C LEU A 131 -12.71 2.56 10.93
N LYS A 132 -11.56 2.68 10.26
CA LYS A 132 -10.52 1.65 10.23
C LYS A 132 -9.19 2.24 9.78
N VAL A 133 -8.10 1.74 10.34
CA VAL A 133 -6.74 2.04 9.87
C VAL A 133 -6.07 0.73 9.46
N VAL A 134 -5.44 0.72 8.29
CA VAL A 134 -4.75 -0.44 7.74
C VAL A 134 -3.32 -0.06 7.39
N LYS A 135 -2.35 -0.80 7.95
CA LYS A 135 -0.94 -0.77 7.53
C LYS A 135 -0.80 -1.41 6.16
N VAL A 136 -0.27 -0.67 5.20
CA VAL A 136 -0.04 -1.12 3.82
C VAL A 136 1.47 -1.09 3.51
N GLY A 137 1.81 -1.20 2.23
CA GLY A 137 3.20 -1.21 1.79
C GLY A 137 4.02 -2.34 2.41
N SER A 138 5.30 -2.06 2.66
CA SER A 138 6.28 -3.08 3.06
C SER A 138 6.01 -3.64 4.47
N PHE A 139 5.60 -2.78 5.41
CA PHE A 139 5.23 -3.18 6.76
C PHE A 139 3.91 -3.97 6.79
N GLY A 140 2.93 -3.60 5.95
CA GLY A 140 1.66 -4.32 5.82
C GLY A 140 1.79 -5.72 5.21
N ASN A 141 2.69 -5.86 4.23
CA ASN A 141 2.88 -7.08 3.44
C ASN A 141 3.89 -8.06 4.04
N GLY A 142 4.75 -7.59 4.96
CA GLY A 142 5.84 -8.39 5.51
C GLY A 142 7.04 -8.52 4.57
N THR A 143 7.29 -7.50 3.75
CA THR A 143 8.42 -7.38 2.81
C THR A 143 9.31 -6.18 3.11
N VAL A 144 9.27 -5.70 4.37
CA VAL A 144 10.15 -4.65 4.89
C VAL A 144 11.63 -5.01 4.70
N LEU A 145 12.41 -4.02 4.25
CA LEU A 145 13.85 -4.07 4.15
C LEU A 145 14.47 -3.39 5.38
N ARG A 146 15.73 -3.73 5.68
CA ARG A 146 16.48 -3.13 6.78
C ARG A 146 16.62 -1.60 6.65
N SER A 147 16.77 -1.08 5.44
CA SER A 147 16.86 0.36 5.19
C SER A 147 15.52 1.09 5.26
N THR A 148 14.40 0.35 5.11
CA THR A 148 13.08 0.96 4.98
C THR A 148 12.62 1.54 6.32
N THR A 149 12.52 2.86 6.35
CA THR A 149 11.96 3.66 7.47
C THR A 149 10.56 4.18 7.18
N ASP A 150 10.06 3.97 5.96
CA ASP A 150 8.74 4.44 5.51
C ASP A 150 7.63 3.46 5.92
N VAL A 151 6.59 4.01 6.55
CA VAL A 151 5.36 3.32 6.93
C VAL A 151 4.17 3.97 6.26
N GLU A 152 3.36 3.17 5.58
CA GLU A 152 2.15 3.63 4.91
C GLU A 152 0.90 3.15 5.65
N LEU A 153 -0.02 4.07 5.91
CA LEU A 153 -1.30 3.86 6.57
C LEU A 153 -2.44 4.29 5.64
N VAL A 154 -3.44 3.45 5.51
CA VAL A 154 -4.72 3.82 4.89
C VAL A 154 -5.75 4.02 6.00
N ALA A 155 -6.33 5.21 6.06
CA ALA A 155 -7.37 5.57 7.00
C ALA A 155 -8.72 5.62 6.28
N PHE A 156 -9.63 4.71 6.66
CA PHE A 156 -10.99 4.68 6.13
C PHE A 156 -11.87 5.62 6.93
N LEU A 157 -12.46 6.63 6.31
CA LEU A 157 -13.26 7.63 7.02
C LEU A 157 -14.77 7.44 6.83
N SER A 158 -15.53 7.85 7.83
CA SER A 158 -16.99 7.79 7.84
C SER A 158 -17.66 8.81 6.92
N CYS A 159 -16.92 9.81 6.45
CA CYS A 159 -17.47 10.87 5.60
C CYS A 159 -17.46 10.55 4.11
N PHE A 160 -16.85 9.44 3.70
CA PHE A 160 -16.86 8.97 2.32
C PHE A 160 -17.88 7.86 2.18
N HIS A 161 -18.89 8.06 1.35
CA HIS A 161 -19.92 7.06 1.01
C HIS A 161 -19.81 6.59 -0.45
N SER A 162 -18.95 7.24 -1.24
CA SER A 162 -18.65 6.88 -2.62
C SER A 162 -17.24 7.32 -3.03
N PHE A 163 -16.73 6.76 -4.13
CA PHE A 163 -15.46 7.20 -4.73
C PHE A 163 -15.51 8.67 -5.18
N GLN A 164 -16.67 9.16 -5.62
CA GLN A 164 -16.86 10.56 -6.02
C GLN A 164 -16.74 11.50 -4.81
N GLU A 165 -17.29 11.10 -3.66
CA GLU A 165 -17.13 11.87 -2.41
C GLU A 165 -15.69 11.86 -1.92
N GLU A 166 -14.99 10.71 -1.99
CA GLU A 166 -13.56 10.63 -1.70
C GLU A 166 -12.80 11.65 -2.56
N ALA A 167 -12.96 11.61 -3.90
CA ALA A 167 -12.28 12.53 -4.80
C ALA A 167 -12.58 14.00 -4.52
N LYS A 168 -13.84 14.33 -4.21
CA LYS A 168 -14.29 15.70 -3.95
C LYS A 168 -13.75 16.26 -2.63
N HIS A 169 -13.71 15.43 -1.59
CA HIS A 169 -13.42 15.87 -0.22
C HIS A 169 -12.02 15.46 0.27
N HIS A 170 -11.24 14.73 -0.53
CA HIS A 170 -9.91 14.20 -0.19
C HIS A 170 -8.99 15.23 0.48
N HIS A 171 -8.79 16.37 -0.18
CA HIS A 171 -7.89 17.42 0.29
C HIS A 171 -8.42 18.12 1.54
N THR A 172 -9.74 18.25 1.68
CA THR A 172 -10.36 18.80 2.89
C THR A 172 -10.09 17.89 4.09
N VAL A 173 -10.20 16.57 3.90
CA VAL A 173 -9.90 15.57 4.94
C VAL A 173 -8.40 15.56 5.28
N LEU A 174 -7.52 15.62 4.29
CA LEU A 174 -6.07 15.71 4.55
C LEU A 174 -5.72 16.92 5.42
N ARG A 175 -6.26 18.11 5.10
CA ARG A 175 -6.05 19.33 5.90
C ARG A 175 -6.63 19.21 7.31
N LEU A 176 -7.77 18.53 7.45
CA LEU A 176 -8.40 18.31 8.74
C LEU A 176 -7.54 17.42 9.65
N ILE A 177 -7.00 16.31 9.10
CA ILE A 177 -6.07 15.44 9.83
C ILE A 177 -4.80 16.20 10.16
N GLN A 178 -4.22 16.91 9.20
CA GLN A 178 -3.01 17.73 9.38
C GLN A 178 -3.16 18.74 10.52
N LYS A 179 -4.27 19.48 10.54
CA LYS A 179 -4.58 20.48 11.59
C LYS A 179 -4.62 19.81 12.97
N LYS A 180 -5.26 18.65 13.08
CA LYS A 180 -5.38 17.93 14.36
C LYS A 180 -4.06 17.34 14.84
N MET A 181 -3.18 16.91 13.94
CA MET A 181 -1.86 16.40 14.32
C MET A 181 -1.01 17.44 15.05
N PHE A 182 -1.11 18.73 14.70
CA PHE A 182 -0.39 19.81 15.40
C PHE A 182 -0.83 20.02 16.85
N TYR A 183 -1.99 19.50 17.25
CA TYR A 183 -2.51 19.61 18.63
C TYR A 183 -2.42 18.30 19.41
N CYS A 184 -1.88 17.23 18.82
CA CYS A 184 -1.77 15.94 19.47
C CYS A 184 -0.45 15.85 20.24
N GLN A 185 -0.52 15.89 21.58
CA GLN A 185 0.67 15.86 22.43
C GLN A 185 1.47 14.58 22.23
N ASP A 186 0.83 13.41 22.11
CA ASP A 186 1.52 12.14 21.92
C ASP A 186 2.38 12.10 20.64
N LEU A 187 1.92 12.77 19.57
CA LEU A 187 2.69 12.88 18.33
C LEU A 187 3.83 13.91 18.46
N LEU A 188 3.59 15.02 19.17
CA LEU A 188 4.61 16.02 19.46
C LEU A 188 5.74 15.45 20.33
N ASP A 189 5.41 14.62 21.31
CA ASP A 189 6.37 13.93 22.19
C ASP A 189 7.24 12.93 21.41
N LEU A 190 6.72 12.39 20.30
CA LEU A 190 7.47 11.57 19.35
C LEU A 190 8.26 12.40 18.33
N GLY A 191 8.33 13.73 18.49
CA GLY A 191 9.10 14.61 17.62
C GLY A 191 8.53 14.76 16.22
N LEU A 192 7.21 14.93 16.11
CA LEU A 192 6.51 15.21 14.84
C LEU A 192 7.19 16.35 14.07
N ASP A 193 7.64 16.05 12.85
CA ASP A 193 8.33 16.99 11.97
C ASP A 193 7.97 16.73 10.49
N ASN A 194 8.35 17.64 9.59
CA ASN A 194 8.20 17.52 8.14
C ASN A 194 6.77 17.20 7.66
N LEU A 195 5.75 17.71 8.38
CA LEU A 195 4.35 17.46 8.07
C LEU A 195 3.90 18.20 6.81
N GLY A 196 3.57 17.45 5.75
CA GLY A 196 3.16 17.97 4.45
C GLY A 196 2.21 17.04 3.70
N VAL A 197 1.76 17.48 2.53
CA VAL A 197 0.89 16.68 1.64
C VAL A 197 1.70 16.24 0.42
N THR A 198 1.63 14.96 0.07
CA THR A 198 2.32 14.42 -1.10
C THR A 198 1.62 14.83 -2.39
N GLU A 199 2.39 15.19 -3.42
CA GLU A 199 1.88 15.58 -4.74
C GLU A 199 1.46 14.38 -5.61
N GLY A 200 1.42 13.17 -5.05
CA GLY A 200 1.10 11.93 -5.75
C GLY A 200 -0.40 11.70 -5.97
N PHE A 201 -0.74 10.66 -6.75
CA PHE A 201 -2.10 10.15 -6.92
C PHE A 201 -2.20 8.73 -6.37
N PRO A 202 -2.89 8.52 -5.23
CA PRO A 202 -3.58 9.52 -4.42
C PRO A 202 -2.60 10.34 -3.55
N SER A 203 -3.01 11.57 -3.24
CA SER A 203 -2.27 12.43 -2.32
C SER A 203 -2.40 11.90 -0.90
N GLY A 204 -1.35 12.01 -0.09
CA GLY A 204 -1.32 11.53 1.29
C GLY A 204 -0.72 12.58 2.20
N LEU A 205 -0.92 12.42 3.50
CA LEU A 205 -0.25 13.23 4.52
C LEU A 205 1.06 12.54 4.91
N ILE A 206 2.19 13.18 4.66
CA ILE A 206 3.52 12.66 4.97
C ILE A 206 4.14 13.46 6.12
N PHE A 207 4.80 12.77 7.04
CA PHE A 207 5.48 13.38 8.19
C PHE A 207 6.51 12.42 8.76
N THR A 208 7.41 12.94 9.59
CA THR A 208 8.41 12.16 10.31
C THR A 208 8.11 12.11 11.79
N LEU A 209 8.36 10.95 12.41
CA LEU A 209 8.35 10.73 13.86
C LEU A 209 9.66 10.08 14.27
N ARG A 210 9.95 10.07 15.57
CA ARG A 210 11.08 9.35 16.14
C ARG A 210 10.61 8.14 16.92
N THR A 211 11.37 7.06 16.83
CA THR A 211 11.14 5.87 17.63
C THR A 211 11.46 6.10 19.10
N ARG A 212 10.83 5.37 20.03
CA ARG A 212 10.95 5.68 21.47
C ARG A 212 12.28 5.27 22.10
N GLU A 213 12.90 4.19 21.63
CA GLU A 213 14.09 3.62 22.26
C GLU A 213 15.38 4.14 21.61
N THR A 214 15.45 4.11 20.28
CA THR A 214 16.62 4.45 19.46
C THR A 214 16.60 5.89 18.96
N TRP A 215 15.46 6.58 19.05
CA TRP A 215 15.27 7.95 18.57
C TRP A 215 15.56 8.13 17.06
N GLU A 216 15.48 7.03 16.30
CA GLU A 216 15.70 7.04 14.86
C GLU A 216 14.44 7.57 14.14
N PRO A 217 14.62 8.37 13.07
CA PRO A 217 13.50 8.93 12.34
C PRO A 217 12.82 7.88 11.46
N ILE A 218 11.49 7.85 11.53
CA ILE A 218 10.62 7.10 10.61
C ILE A 218 9.72 8.06 9.86
N THR A 219 9.43 7.74 8.60
CA THR A 219 8.48 8.51 7.79
C THR A 219 7.15 7.78 7.79
N VAL A 220 6.07 8.49 8.09
CA VAL A 220 4.71 7.93 8.05
C VAL A 220 3.90 8.66 6.99
N THR A 221 3.21 7.90 6.14
CA THR A 221 2.26 8.43 5.16
C THR A 221 0.86 7.95 5.48
N ILE A 222 -0.10 8.87 5.65
CA ILE A 222 -1.52 8.57 5.87
C ILE A 222 -2.30 8.92 4.59
N ILE A 223 -3.04 7.94 4.05
CA ILE A 223 -3.90 8.12 2.88
C ILE A 223 -5.37 7.90 3.30
N PRO A 224 -6.20 8.96 3.29
CA PRO A 224 -7.65 8.86 3.42
C PRO A 224 -8.25 8.01 2.29
N ALA A 225 -9.23 7.17 2.62
CA ALA A 225 -9.87 6.30 1.63
C ALA A 225 -11.35 6.04 1.94
N PHE A 226 -12.16 5.85 0.89
CA PHE A 226 -13.50 5.31 1.00
C PHE A 226 -13.45 3.82 1.37
N ARG A 227 -14.31 3.40 2.30
CA ARG A 227 -14.43 1.99 2.68
C ARG A 227 -15.35 1.25 1.71
N ALA A 228 -14.84 1.00 0.50
CA ALA A 228 -15.56 0.23 -0.53
C ALA A 228 -15.78 -1.24 -0.13
N LEU A 229 -14.93 -1.77 0.75
CA LEU A 229 -14.98 -3.17 1.19
C LEU A 229 -15.74 -3.30 2.52
N GLY A 230 -16.86 -4.02 2.47
CA GLY A 230 -17.61 -4.38 3.68
C GLY A 230 -16.82 -5.33 4.60
N PRO A 231 -17.25 -5.52 5.87
CA PRO A 231 -16.55 -6.36 6.85
C PRO A 231 -16.28 -7.80 6.39
N SER A 232 -17.09 -8.34 5.47
CA SER A 232 -17.11 -9.76 5.10
C SER A 232 -16.26 -10.14 3.87
N CYS A 233 -15.63 -9.18 3.19
CA CYS A 233 -15.02 -9.40 1.86
C CYS A 233 -13.56 -9.88 1.88
N LEU A 234 -13.09 -10.51 2.96
CA LEU A 234 -11.67 -10.89 3.10
C LEU A 234 -11.25 -12.08 2.21
N THR A 235 -12.21 -12.85 1.68
CA THR A 235 -11.96 -14.05 0.86
C THR A 235 -13.01 -14.35 -0.22
N SER A 236 -14.20 -13.73 -0.18
CA SER A 236 -15.23 -13.88 -1.21
C SER A 236 -14.94 -12.97 -2.40
N GLN A 237 -15.31 -13.40 -3.62
CA GLN A 237 -15.33 -12.50 -4.79
C GLN A 237 -16.07 -11.22 -4.43
N LEU A 238 -15.47 -10.07 -4.71
CA LEU A 238 -16.11 -8.79 -4.47
C LEU A 238 -17.39 -8.68 -5.31
N PRO A 239 -18.45 -8.07 -4.78
CA PRO A 239 -19.62 -7.74 -5.58
C PRO A 239 -19.18 -6.92 -6.82
N PRO A 240 -19.55 -7.33 -8.05
CA PRO A 240 -19.17 -6.63 -9.27
C PRO A 240 -19.53 -5.13 -9.25
N GLU A 241 -20.58 -4.77 -8.51
CA GLU A 241 -21.07 -3.41 -8.33
C GLU A 241 -20.00 -2.47 -7.77
N VAL A 242 -19.09 -2.97 -6.92
CA VAL A 242 -17.98 -2.18 -6.38
C VAL A 242 -17.05 -1.70 -7.51
N TYR A 243 -16.74 -2.59 -8.45
CA TYR A 243 -15.91 -2.25 -9.61
C TYR A 243 -16.66 -1.39 -10.63
N VAL A 244 -17.96 -1.63 -10.84
CA VAL A 244 -18.79 -0.77 -11.68
C VAL A 244 -18.81 0.67 -11.14
N ASN A 245 -19.04 0.84 -9.84
CA ASN A 245 -19.02 2.15 -9.18
C ASN A 245 -17.65 2.82 -9.28
N LEU A 246 -16.56 2.05 -9.16
CA LEU A 246 -15.20 2.55 -9.35
C LEU A 246 -14.98 3.08 -10.77
N ILE A 247 -15.43 2.34 -11.80
CA ILE A 247 -15.30 2.74 -13.20
C ILE A 247 -16.14 4.00 -13.47
N GLN A 248 -17.36 4.04 -12.94
CA GLN A 248 -18.27 5.19 -13.09
C GLN A 248 -17.81 6.44 -12.35
N ALA A 249 -16.99 6.30 -11.30
CA ALA A 249 -16.39 7.43 -10.61
C ALA A 249 -15.42 8.24 -11.48
N ASN A 250 -14.93 7.65 -12.59
CA ASN A 250 -14.13 8.31 -13.61
C ASN A 250 -12.93 9.11 -13.06
N GLY A 251 -12.32 8.59 -11.99
CA GLY A 251 -11.12 9.17 -11.38
C GLY A 251 -9.85 8.81 -12.17
N TYR A 252 -8.74 9.47 -11.82
CA TYR A 252 -7.45 9.13 -12.39
C TYR A 252 -7.09 7.66 -12.08
N PRO A 253 -6.54 6.89 -13.06
CA PRO A 253 -6.19 5.49 -12.84
C PRO A 253 -5.32 5.28 -11.58
N GLY A 254 -5.81 4.47 -10.65
CA GLY A 254 -5.12 4.16 -9.40
C GLY A 254 -5.39 5.11 -8.23
N ASN A 255 -6.11 6.21 -8.43
CA ASN A 255 -6.41 7.17 -7.37
C ASN A 255 -7.18 6.53 -6.18
N PHE A 256 -8.11 5.62 -6.48
CA PHE A 256 -8.92 4.94 -5.46
C PHE A 256 -8.36 3.58 -5.03
N SER A 257 -7.13 3.26 -5.40
CA SER A 257 -6.48 2.02 -4.97
C SER A 257 -6.39 1.84 -3.44
N PRO A 258 -6.29 2.89 -2.59
CA PRO A 258 -6.34 2.73 -1.14
C PRO A 258 -7.64 2.10 -0.64
N SER A 259 -8.76 2.29 -1.36
CA SER A 259 -10.04 1.64 -1.05
C SER A 259 -9.96 0.11 -1.11
N PHE A 260 -8.99 -0.43 -1.86
CA PHE A 260 -8.73 -1.87 -2.03
C PHE A 260 -7.47 -2.35 -1.31
N SER A 261 -6.90 -1.52 -0.43
CA SER A 261 -5.65 -1.78 0.29
C SER A 261 -5.62 -3.12 1.03
N GLU A 262 -6.75 -3.55 1.59
CA GLU A 262 -6.84 -4.84 2.29
C GLU A 262 -6.61 -6.03 1.34
N LEU A 263 -7.18 -5.98 0.13
CA LEU A 263 -7.00 -7.03 -0.87
C LEU A 263 -5.57 -7.04 -1.41
N GLN A 264 -5.05 -5.85 -1.70
CA GLN A 264 -3.66 -5.65 -2.11
C GLN A 264 -2.69 -6.24 -1.07
N ARG A 265 -2.92 -5.93 0.21
CA ARG A 265 -2.14 -6.49 1.32
C ARG A 265 -2.30 -8.01 1.42
N ASN A 266 -3.53 -8.53 1.38
CA ASN A 266 -3.80 -9.96 1.54
C ASN A 266 -3.18 -10.80 0.41
N PHE A 267 -3.11 -10.25 -0.81
CA PHE A 267 -2.45 -10.85 -1.95
C PHE A 267 -0.97 -11.17 -1.68
N MET A 268 -0.28 -10.32 -0.91
CA MET A 268 1.14 -10.47 -0.57
C MET A 268 1.36 -11.14 0.79
N LYS A 269 0.51 -10.84 1.76
CA LYS A 269 0.70 -11.23 3.17
C LYS A 269 0.69 -12.74 3.37
N HIS A 270 -0.14 -13.49 2.66
CA HIS A 270 -0.29 -14.94 2.82
C HIS A 270 0.63 -15.77 1.91
N ARG A 271 1.68 -15.14 1.37
CA ARG A 271 2.67 -15.82 0.52
C ARG A 271 3.77 -16.51 1.34
N PRO A 272 4.37 -17.60 0.81
CA PRO A 272 5.46 -18.32 1.49
C PRO A 272 6.65 -17.42 1.84
N THR A 273 7.33 -17.72 2.95
CA THR A 273 8.48 -16.92 3.43
C THR A 273 9.58 -16.79 2.37
N LYS A 274 9.86 -17.86 1.62
CA LYS A 274 10.85 -17.84 0.54
C LYS A 274 10.50 -16.83 -0.56
N LEU A 275 9.23 -16.73 -0.93
CA LEU A 275 8.76 -15.74 -1.90
C LEU A 275 8.90 -14.32 -1.34
N LYS A 276 8.62 -14.10 -0.04
CA LYS A 276 8.87 -12.80 0.60
C LYS A 276 10.35 -12.42 0.62
N SER A 277 11.25 -13.39 0.81
CA SER A 277 12.70 -13.18 0.70
C SER A 277 13.11 -12.77 -0.72
N PHE A 278 12.57 -13.44 -1.74
CA PHE A 278 12.79 -13.06 -3.14
C PHE A 278 12.26 -11.64 -3.44
N LEU A 279 11.07 -11.31 -2.95
CA LEU A 279 10.49 -9.98 -3.14
C LEU A 279 11.33 -8.88 -2.48
N ARG A 280 11.95 -9.15 -1.32
CA ARG A 280 12.93 -8.22 -0.71
C ARG A 280 14.13 -8.01 -1.63
N LEU A 281 14.67 -9.07 -2.20
CA LEU A 281 15.80 -8.99 -3.13
C LEU A 281 15.46 -8.15 -4.36
N VAL A 282 14.31 -8.39 -4.99
CA VAL A 282 13.84 -7.62 -6.15
C VAL A 282 13.61 -6.14 -5.79
N LYS A 283 13.01 -5.88 -4.63
CA LYS A 283 12.79 -4.51 -4.15
C LYS A 283 14.12 -3.78 -3.94
N HIS A 284 15.08 -4.43 -3.30
CA HIS A 284 16.42 -3.88 -3.07
C HIS A 284 17.14 -3.57 -4.39
N TRP A 285 17.16 -4.52 -5.32
CA TRP A 285 17.69 -4.31 -6.67
C TRP A 285 17.06 -3.11 -7.37
N TYR A 286 15.73 -2.99 -7.30
CA TYR A 286 15.02 -1.89 -7.92
C TYR A 286 15.37 -0.52 -7.31
N GLN A 287 15.50 -0.43 -5.99
CA GLN A 287 15.90 0.80 -5.30
C GLN A 287 17.30 1.25 -5.73
N GLN A 288 18.24 0.29 -5.88
CA GLN A 288 19.59 0.55 -6.36
C GLN A 288 19.63 1.09 -7.78
N VAL A 289 18.90 0.46 -8.71
CA VAL A 289 18.86 0.88 -10.12
C VAL A 289 18.32 2.30 -10.29
N ARG A 290 17.42 2.74 -9.41
CA ARG A 290 16.82 4.08 -9.50
C ARG A 290 17.58 5.15 -8.73
N GLY A 291 18.66 4.80 -8.03
CA GLY A 291 19.36 5.71 -7.13
C GLY A 291 18.45 6.24 -6.01
N LEU A 292 17.39 5.50 -5.66
CA LEU A 292 16.43 5.89 -4.62
C LEU A 292 16.90 5.30 -3.28
N PRO A 293 17.00 6.08 -2.19
CA PRO A 293 17.20 5.53 -0.86
C PRO A 293 16.01 4.61 -0.52
N GLY A 294 16.29 3.44 0.05
CA GLY A 294 15.34 2.33 0.15
C GLY A 294 14.66 2.12 1.49
#